data_AF-A0A7C5I934-F1
#
_entry.id   AF-A0A7C5I934-F1
#
_cell.length_a   1.000
_cell.length_b   1.000
_cell.length_c   1.000
_cell.angle_alpha   90.00
_cell.angle_beta   90.00
_cell.angle_gamma   90.00
#
_symmetry.space_group_name_H-M   'P 1'
#
loop_
_entity.id
_entity.type
_entity.pdbx_description
1 polymer ?
#
loop_
_entity_poly.entity_id
_entity_poly.type
_entity_poly.pdbx_seq_one_letter_code
_entity_poly.pdbx_strand_id
1 'polypeptide(L)'
;MGARGCRILLLVAAITCVLAAAAGFRLYLKDGSYHLVREYQVEGDRVRYYSTERGDWEEIPLDLLDLKRTEQERKERQQALEKEASIFSAEEAARRELLREIARVPQEPGVYLIEGEALRALKQAESKAVTNKGRTVLKVLTPVPLIAGEATVELDGPRSAETVDTPQPEFYFRVAAEERFGIFKLTPKKDSRVVQKWTIMPVTNEILEEQEEVQIFRRQLEPGLYKIWPMDPLEPGEYAVVEYTPGQKNIQIWDFAWRPAGQEAAPKKTAPASRKKR
;
A
#
# COMPACT_ATOMS: atom_id res chain seq x y z
N MET A 1 66.11 -50.77 13.78
CA MET A 1 64.93 -51.40 13.15
C MET A 1 63.93 -50.26 12.91
N GLY A 2 63.87 -49.66 11.72
CA GLY A 2 63.18 -50.18 10.51
C GLY A 2 61.68 -49.89 10.68
N ALA A 3 60.94 -49.13 9.87
CA ALA A 3 61.00 -48.81 8.44
C ALA A 3 60.29 -47.44 8.20
N ARG A 4 60.77 -46.55 7.31
CA ARG A 4 60.31 -46.37 5.90
C ARG A 4 58.77 -46.51 5.78
N GLY A 5 57.95 -45.53 5.44
CA GLY A 5 58.09 -44.39 4.55
C GLY A 5 56.92 -44.45 3.56
N CYS A 6 56.12 -43.39 3.42
CA CYS A 6 55.30 -43.22 2.21
C CYS A 6 54.85 -41.76 2.10
N ARG A 7 55.22 -41.15 0.97
CA ARG A 7 54.85 -39.81 0.53
C ARG A 7 53.44 -39.87 -0.04
N ILE A 8 52.53 -39.02 0.43
CA ILE A 8 51.37 -38.60 -0.37
C ILE A 8 51.28 -37.08 -0.26
N LEU A 9 51.77 -36.44 -1.31
CA LEU A 9 51.68 -35.01 -1.58
C LEU A 9 50.20 -34.70 -1.89
N LEU A 10 49.50 -34.06 -0.96
CA LEU A 10 48.17 -33.49 -1.19
C LEU A 10 48.32 -32.21 -2.04
N LEU A 11 48.32 -32.37 -3.36
CA LEU A 11 48.09 -31.27 -4.31
C LEU A 11 46.58 -30.99 -4.33
N VAL A 12 46.14 -30.05 -3.50
CA VAL A 12 44.79 -29.48 -3.55
C VAL A 12 44.74 -28.56 -4.77
N ALA A 13 44.31 -29.10 -5.91
CA ALA A 13 43.88 -28.29 -7.04
C ALA A 13 42.48 -27.75 -6.73
N ALA A 14 42.40 -26.48 -6.33
CA ALA A 14 41.15 -25.77 -6.16
C ALA A 14 40.55 -25.48 -7.55
N ILE A 15 39.69 -26.38 -8.03
CA ILE A 15 38.83 -26.15 -9.19
C ILE A 15 37.48 -25.67 -8.65
N THR A 16 37.34 -24.36 -8.47
CA THR A 16 36.03 -23.71 -8.27
C THR A 16 35.29 -23.70 -9.61
N CYS A 17 34.48 -24.73 -9.84
CA CYS A 17 33.54 -24.79 -10.94
C CYS A 17 32.25 -24.07 -10.52
N VAL A 18 32.10 -22.80 -10.87
CA VAL A 18 30.82 -22.10 -10.76
C VAL A 18 30.06 -22.34 -12.05
N LEU A 19 29.06 -23.22 -12.00
CA LEU A 19 28.06 -23.41 -13.05
C LEU A 19 27.13 -22.17 -13.07
N ALA A 20 27.60 -21.08 -13.65
CA ALA A 20 26.74 -19.99 -14.11
C ALA A 20 26.19 -20.35 -15.50
N ALA A 21 24.90 -20.12 -15.73
CA ALA A 21 24.26 -20.32 -17.03
C ALA A 21 25.11 -19.70 -18.15
N ALA A 22 25.61 -20.54 -19.05
CA ALA A 22 26.72 -20.22 -19.95
C ALA A 22 26.27 -19.38 -21.15
N ALA A 23 25.91 -18.12 -20.93
CA ALA A 23 25.89 -17.14 -21.99
C ALA A 23 27.34 -16.80 -22.37
N GLY A 24 27.69 -16.91 -23.66
CA GLY A 24 29.02 -16.54 -24.15
C GLY A 24 29.35 -15.08 -23.83
N PHE A 25 30.64 -14.80 -23.65
CA PHE A 25 31.18 -13.46 -23.41
C PHE A 25 32.28 -13.12 -24.42
N ARG A 26 32.60 -11.84 -24.54
CA ARG A 26 33.61 -11.35 -25.47
C ARG A 26 34.99 -11.47 -24.84
N LEU A 27 35.88 -12.19 -25.49
CA LEU A 27 37.31 -12.20 -25.21
C LEU A 27 37.96 -11.14 -26.10
N TYR A 28 38.41 -10.04 -25.50
CA TYR A 28 38.95 -8.90 -26.23
C TYR A 28 40.43 -9.08 -26.60
N LEU A 29 40.78 -8.62 -27.79
CA LEU A 29 42.16 -8.45 -28.25
C LEU A 29 42.60 -6.99 -28.06
N LYS A 30 43.90 -6.75 -27.99
CA LYS A 30 44.49 -5.40 -27.84
C LYS A 30 44.24 -4.47 -29.03
N ASP A 31 43.93 -5.03 -30.20
CA ASP A 31 43.56 -4.27 -31.40
C ASP A 31 42.09 -3.80 -31.40
N GLY A 32 41.32 -4.20 -30.37
CA GLY A 32 39.90 -3.86 -30.22
C GLY A 32 38.92 -4.87 -30.81
N SER A 33 39.40 -5.89 -31.52
CA SER A 33 38.58 -7.02 -31.96
C SER A 33 38.24 -7.95 -30.78
N TYR A 34 37.29 -8.87 -30.98
CA TYR A 34 36.91 -9.83 -29.94
C TYR A 34 36.51 -11.18 -30.53
N HIS A 35 36.67 -12.23 -29.73
CA HIS A 35 36.08 -13.55 -29.98
C HIS A 35 34.94 -13.80 -29.01
N LEU A 36 33.85 -14.43 -29.48
CA LEU A 36 32.78 -14.87 -28.60
C LEU A 36 33.15 -16.24 -28.01
N VAL A 37 33.31 -16.31 -26.69
CA VAL A 37 33.83 -17.49 -26.00
C VAL A 37 32.94 -17.88 -24.83
N ARG A 38 32.95 -19.16 -24.48
CA ARG A 38 32.22 -19.67 -23.31
C ARG A 38 33.08 -19.67 -22.05
N GLU A 39 34.36 -19.98 -22.20
CA GLU A 39 35.34 -20.05 -21.13
C GLU A 39 36.76 -19.94 -21.70
N TYR A 40 37.72 -19.54 -20.86
CA TYR A 40 39.15 -19.54 -21.19
C TYR A 40 39.99 -19.99 -20.00
N GLN A 41 41.19 -20.48 -20.28
CA GLN A 41 42.20 -20.91 -19.33
C GLN A 41 43.54 -20.30 -19.74
N VAL A 42 44.27 -19.75 -18.77
CA VAL A 42 45.60 -19.19 -18.99
C VAL A 42 46.63 -20.29 -18.75
N GLU A 43 47.36 -20.68 -19.79
CA GLU A 43 48.37 -21.74 -19.79
C GLU A 43 49.74 -21.13 -20.15
N GLY A 44 50.44 -20.60 -19.16
CA GLY A 44 51.76 -19.98 -19.36
C GLY A 44 51.70 -18.72 -20.22
N ASP A 45 52.26 -18.78 -21.44
CA ASP A 45 52.30 -17.70 -22.43
C ASP A 45 51.09 -17.69 -23.39
N ARG A 46 50.20 -18.67 -23.26
CA ARG A 46 49.02 -18.84 -24.12
C ARG A 46 47.73 -18.85 -23.32
N VAL A 47 46.65 -18.46 -23.98
CA VAL A 47 45.29 -18.58 -23.46
C VAL A 47 44.51 -19.52 -24.36
N ARG A 48 44.01 -20.58 -23.75
CA ARG A 48 43.16 -21.58 -24.39
C ARG A 48 41.70 -21.21 -24.12
N TYR A 49 40.86 -21.04 -25.14
CA TYR A 49 39.46 -20.64 -24.98
C TYR A 49 38.51 -21.49 -25.83
N TYR A 50 37.27 -21.65 -25.36
CA TYR A 50 36.22 -22.35 -26.10
C TYR A 50 35.39 -21.36 -26.92
N SER A 51 35.57 -21.39 -28.24
CA SER A 51 34.86 -20.53 -29.19
C SER A 51 33.40 -20.94 -29.30
N THR A 52 32.46 -20.04 -29.03
CA THR A 52 31.03 -20.32 -29.22
C THR A 52 30.62 -20.29 -30.69
N GLU A 53 31.43 -19.67 -31.55
CA GLU A 53 31.18 -19.61 -32.99
C GLU A 53 31.58 -20.90 -33.69
N ARG A 54 32.71 -21.49 -33.28
CA ARG A 54 33.23 -22.73 -33.87
C ARG A 54 32.87 -23.98 -33.07
N GLY A 55 32.45 -23.82 -31.81
CA GLY A 55 32.14 -24.94 -30.92
C GLY A 55 33.35 -25.79 -30.53
N ASP A 56 34.55 -25.22 -30.58
CA ASP A 56 35.81 -25.92 -30.30
C ASP A 56 36.79 -25.04 -29.49
N TRP A 57 37.82 -25.69 -28.94
CA TRP A 57 38.91 -25.04 -28.23
C TRP A 57 39.97 -24.47 -29.19
N GLU A 58 40.36 -23.23 -28.94
CA GLU A 58 41.37 -22.51 -29.70
C GLU A 58 42.43 -21.92 -28.76
N GLU A 59 43.59 -21.55 -29.30
CA GLU A 59 44.71 -20.98 -28.55
C GLU A 59 45.15 -19.64 -29.15
N ILE A 60 45.35 -18.64 -28.28
CA ILE A 60 45.90 -17.32 -28.64
C ILE A 60 47.00 -16.93 -27.65
N PRO A 61 48.11 -16.31 -28.09
CA PRO A 61 49.13 -15.75 -27.19
C PRO A 61 48.55 -14.74 -26.20
N LEU A 62 48.94 -14.84 -24.93
CA LEU A 62 48.49 -13.94 -23.86
C LEU A 62 48.75 -12.46 -24.18
N ASP A 63 49.87 -12.17 -24.85
CA ASP A 63 50.28 -10.82 -25.23
C ASP A 63 49.33 -10.12 -26.21
N LEU A 64 48.49 -10.86 -26.94
CA LEU A 64 47.51 -10.29 -27.88
C LEU A 64 46.16 -10.00 -27.22
N LEU A 65 45.92 -10.51 -26.01
CA LEU A 65 44.64 -10.39 -25.32
C LEU A 65 44.59 -9.18 -24.38
N ASP A 66 43.42 -8.57 -24.30
CA ASP A 66 43.05 -7.59 -23.28
C ASP A 66 42.15 -8.27 -22.23
N LEU A 67 42.78 -9.06 -21.35
CA LEU A 67 42.07 -9.72 -20.25
C LEU A 67 41.49 -8.73 -19.25
N LYS A 68 42.11 -7.55 -19.09
CA LYS A 68 41.61 -6.51 -18.18
C LYS A 68 40.23 -6.01 -18.63
N ARG A 69 40.10 -5.68 -19.92
CA ARG A 69 38.80 -5.27 -20.50
C ARG A 69 37.79 -6.42 -20.46
N THR A 70 38.23 -7.63 -20.80
CA THR A 70 37.38 -8.83 -20.77
C THR A 70 36.80 -9.07 -19.38
N GLU A 71 37.62 -9.09 -18.34
CA GLU A 71 37.19 -9.31 -16.96
C GLU A 71 36.33 -8.16 -16.43
N GLN A 72 36.63 -6.92 -16.83
CA GLN A 72 35.81 -5.77 -16.46
C GLN A 72 34.39 -5.87 -17.04
N GLU A 73 34.24 -6.11 -18.35
CA GLU A 73 32.90 -6.25 -18.96
C GLU A 73 32.14 -7.44 -18.38
N ARG A 74 32.83 -8.56 -18.11
CA ARG A 74 32.21 -9.72 -17.45
C ARG A 74 31.72 -9.38 -16.06
N LYS A 75 32.52 -8.64 -15.27
CA LYS A 75 32.14 -8.24 -13.92
C LYS A 75 30.96 -7.27 -13.95
N GLU A 76 30.99 -6.27 -14.82
CA GLU A 76 29.89 -5.31 -14.99
C GLU A 76 28.60 -6.00 -15.42
N ARG A 77 28.68 -6.92 -16.40
CA ARG A 77 27.53 -7.72 -16.85
C ARG A 77 27.00 -8.62 -15.74
N GLN A 78 27.87 -9.30 -15.00
CA GLN A 78 27.46 -10.16 -13.89
C GLN A 78 26.77 -9.34 -12.79
N GLN A 79 27.31 -8.19 -12.43
CA GLN A 79 26.69 -7.27 -11.47
C GLN A 79 25.34 -6.74 -11.95
N ALA A 80 25.20 -6.45 -13.25
CA ALA A 80 23.93 -6.05 -13.83
C ALA A 80 22.88 -7.17 -13.71
N LEU A 81 23.24 -8.41 -14.08
CA LEU A 81 22.36 -9.57 -13.97
C LEU A 81 21.96 -9.88 -12.52
N GLU A 82 22.91 -9.82 -11.58
CA GLU A 82 22.63 -10.00 -10.16
C GLU A 82 21.69 -8.92 -9.63
N LYS A 83 21.89 -7.66 -10.05
CA LYS A 83 21.01 -6.56 -9.69
C LYS A 83 19.61 -6.78 -10.27
N GLU A 84 19.49 -7.13 -11.54
CA GLU A 84 18.20 -7.45 -12.17
C GLU A 84 17.49 -8.62 -11.47
N ALA A 85 18.21 -9.71 -11.17
CA ALA A 85 17.66 -10.85 -10.43
C ALA A 85 17.21 -10.46 -9.02
N SER A 86 17.98 -9.60 -8.33
CA SER A 86 17.61 -9.09 -7.01
C SER A 86 16.34 -8.24 -7.05
N ILE A 87 16.20 -7.36 -8.05
CA ILE A 87 15.00 -6.53 -8.24
C ILE A 87 13.81 -7.43 -8.53
N PHE A 88 13.95 -8.36 -9.48
CA PHE A 88 12.88 -9.30 -9.84
C PHE A 88 12.42 -10.14 -8.64
N SER A 89 13.35 -10.71 -7.87
CA SER A 89 13.01 -11.51 -6.69
C SER A 89 12.32 -10.68 -5.59
N ALA A 90 12.71 -9.41 -5.43
CA ALA A 90 12.07 -8.48 -4.51
C ALA A 90 10.64 -8.12 -4.98
N GLU A 91 10.45 -7.90 -6.28
CA GLU A 91 9.13 -7.65 -6.88
C GLU A 91 8.19 -8.85 -6.72
N GLU A 92 8.68 -10.07 -6.99
CA GLU A 92 7.90 -11.30 -6.80
C GLU A 92 7.56 -11.56 -5.33
N ALA A 93 8.46 -11.26 -4.40
CA ALA A 93 8.18 -11.34 -2.97
C ALA A 93 7.07 -10.36 -2.57
N ALA A 94 7.20 -9.09 -2.96
CA ALA A 94 6.19 -8.05 -2.69
C ALA A 94 4.82 -8.40 -3.31
N ARG A 95 4.80 -8.96 -4.53
CA ARG A 95 3.56 -9.41 -5.17
C ARG A 95 2.90 -10.55 -4.40
N ARG A 96 3.68 -11.53 -3.93
CA ARG A 96 3.16 -12.65 -3.14
C ARG A 96 2.61 -12.19 -1.79
N GLU A 97 3.26 -11.23 -1.15
CA GLU A 97 2.78 -10.63 0.10
C GLU A 97 1.47 -9.88 -0.11
N LEU A 98 1.37 -9.07 -1.15
CA LEU A 98 0.13 -8.39 -1.51
C LEU A 98 -1.03 -9.38 -1.75
N LEU A 99 -0.78 -10.47 -2.48
CA LEU A 99 -1.79 -11.50 -2.71
C LEU A 99 -2.22 -12.20 -1.40
N ARG A 100 -1.30 -12.40 -0.46
CA ARG A 100 -1.62 -12.93 0.87
C ARG A 100 -2.48 -11.97 1.67
N GLU A 101 -2.19 -10.67 1.63
CA GLU A 101 -3.02 -9.65 2.28
C GLU A 101 -4.44 -9.64 1.70
N ILE A 102 -4.57 -9.62 0.37
CA ILE A 102 -5.86 -9.66 -0.32
C ILE A 102 -6.65 -10.91 0.08
N ALA A 103 -6.01 -12.08 0.11
CA ALA A 103 -6.66 -13.34 0.48
C ALA A 103 -7.16 -13.39 1.93
N ARG A 104 -6.64 -12.53 2.83
CA ARG A 104 -7.13 -12.40 4.20
C ARG A 104 -8.43 -11.58 4.28
N VAL A 105 -8.69 -10.69 3.32
CA VAL A 105 -9.87 -9.83 3.35
C VAL A 105 -11.11 -10.63 2.97
N PRO A 106 -12.13 -10.73 3.85
CA PRO A 106 -13.35 -11.47 3.58
C PRO A 106 -14.07 -10.96 2.33
N GLN A 107 -14.94 -11.78 1.73
CA GLN A 107 -15.67 -11.44 0.51
C GLN A 107 -16.95 -10.62 0.79
N GLU A 108 -17.35 -10.49 2.05
CA GLU A 108 -18.48 -9.66 2.45
C GLU A 108 -18.15 -8.16 2.34
N PRO A 109 -19.11 -7.33 1.87
CA PRO A 109 -18.96 -5.89 1.90
C PRO A 109 -18.66 -5.38 3.31
N GLY A 110 -17.73 -4.44 3.42
CA GLY A 110 -17.31 -3.90 4.71
C GLY A 110 -15.91 -3.30 4.69
N VAL A 111 -15.54 -2.76 5.84
CA VAL A 111 -14.27 -2.08 6.06
C VAL A 111 -13.42 -2.92 7.01
N TYR A 112 -12.18 -3.19 6.60
CA TYR A 112 -11.25 -4.04 7.33
C TYR A 112 -9.90 -3.35 7.53
N LEU A 113 -9.27 -3.58 8.68
CA LEU A 113 -7.86 -3.24 8.91
C LEU A 113 -7.04 -4.50 9.03
N ILE A 114 -5.82 -4.45 8.49
CA ILE A 114 -4.79 -5.47 8.73
C ILE A 114 -3.74 -4.84 9.66
N GLU A 115 -3.69 -5.32 10.90
CA GLU A 115 -2.75 -4.91 11.92
C GLU A 115 -1.75 -6.05 12.14
N GLY A 116 -0.67 -6.05 11.35
CA GLY A 116 0.31 -7.15 11.34
C GLY A 116 -0.30 -8.46 10.83
N GLU A 117 -0.53 -9.41 11.73
CA GLU A 117 -1.18 -10.69 11.40
C GLU A 117 -2.69 -10.71 11.68
N ALA A 118 -3.21 -9.73 12.42
CA ALA A 118 -4.62 -9.67 12.76
C ALA A 118 -5.42 -8.93 11.68
N LEU A 119 -6.60 -9.45 11.35
CA LEU A 119 -7.61 -8.75 10.57
C LEU A 119 -8.73 -8.31 11.51
N ARG A 120 -9.08 -7.02 11.49
CA ARG A 120 -10.19 -6.46 12.25
C ARG A 120 -11.23 -5.85 11.30
N ALA A 121 -12.47 -6.33 11.39
CA ALA A 121 -13.60 -5.76 10.66
C ALA A 121 -14.24 -4.64 11.49
N LEU A 122 -14.47 -3.48 10.86
CA LEU A 122 -15.24 -2.39 11.48
C LEU A 122 -16.72 -2.77 11.46
N LYS A 123 -17.41 -2.47 12.56
CA LYS A 123 -18.86 -2.61 12.62
C LYS A 123 -19.51 -1.49 11.83
N GLN A 124 -20.52 -1.85 11.04
CA GLN A 124 -21.36 -0.87 10.37
C GLN A 124 -22.18 -0.11 11.43
N ALA A 125 -22.14 1.21 11.37
CA ALA A 125 -22.83 2.09 12.29
C ALA A 125 -24.29 2.32 11.86
N GLU A 126 -25.20 2.30 12.83
CA GLU A 126 -26.57 2.74 12.59
C GLU A 126 -26.61 4.27 12.46
N SER A 127 -27.24 4.76 11.38
CA SER A 127 -27.38 6.19 11.11
C SER A 127 -28.83 6.62 11.06
N LYS A 128 -29.09 7.88 11.41
CA LYS A 128 -30.43 8.47 11.40
C LYS A 128 -30.41 9.81 10.68
N ALA A 129 -31.37 10.01 9.78
CA ALA A 129 -31.58 11.31 9.14
C ALA A 129 -32.46 12.20 10.02
N VAL A 130 -31.90 13.25 10.62
CA VAL A 130 -32.59 14.20 11.49
C VAL A 130 -33.01 15.44 10.70
N THR A 131 -34.31 15.72 10.59
CA THR A 131 -34.84 16.91 9.88
C THR A 131 -35.07 18.09 10.83
N ASN A 132 -34.74 19.31 10.38
CA ASN A 132 -34.94 20.53 11.19
C ASN A 132 -36.42 20.97 11.23
N LYS A 133 -37.14 20.55 12.28
CA LYS A 133 -38.59 20.78 12.45
C LYS A 133 -39.01 22.25 12.46
N GLY A 134 -38.14 23.18 12.89
CA GLY A 134 -38.46 24.61 12.95
C GLY A 134 -38.69 25.24 11.57
N ARG A 135 -38.00 24.75 10.54
CA ARG A 135 -38.18 25.19 9.14
C ARG A 135 -39.29 24.43 8.42
N THR A 136 -39.67 23.25 8.92
CA THR A 136 -40.79 22.45 8.41
C THR A 136 -42.14 23.10 8.70
N VAL A 137 -42.32 23.70 9.87
CA VAL A 137 -43.59 24.37 10.24
C VAL A 137 -43.85 25.61 9.37
N LEU A 138 -42.80 26.33 8.96
CA LEU A 138 -42.90 27.45 8.01
C LEU A 138 -43.39 27.03 6.61
N LYS A 139 -43.24 25.76 6.22
CA LYS A 139 -43.74 25.25 4.93
C LYS A 139 -45.27 25.10 4.90
N VAL A 140 -45.93 25.01 6.05
CA VAL A 140 -47.39 24.77 6.15
C VAL A 140 -48.21 26.04 5.90
N LEU A 141 -47.58 27.22 5.98
CA LEU A 141 -48.28 28.51 5.95
C LEU A 141 -48.37 29.15 4.55
N THR A 142 -47.75 28.58 3.51
CA THR A 142 -47.76 29.14 2.15
C THR A 142 -47.98 28.05 1.09
N PRO A 143 -48.90 28.26 0.10
CA PRO A 143 -49.25 27.24 -0.90
C PRO A 143 -48.12 26.88 -1.88
N VAL A 144 -47.05 27.70 -1.95
CA VAL A 144 -45.84 27.40 -2.72
C VAL A 144 -44.68 27.15 -1.75
N PRO A 145 -44.00 26.00 -1.80
CA PRO A 145 -42.87 25.71 -0.93
C PRO A 145 -41.64 26.52 -1.39
N LEU A 146 -41.37 27.66 -0.76
CA LEU A 146 -40.24 28.54 -1.12
C LEU A 146 -38.96 28.28 -0.31
N ILE A 147 -39.01 27.39 0.70
CA ILE A 147 -37.92 27.18 1.66
C ILE A 147 -37.31 25.79 1.48
N ALA A 148 -35.99 25.72 1.31
CA ALA A 148 -35.24 24.46 1.27
C ALA A 148 -35.43 23.66 2.56
N GLY A 149 -35.56 22.34 2.44
CA GLY A 149 -35.51 21.43 3.58
C GLY A 149 -34.07 21.21 4.05
N GLU A 150 -33.87 21.01 5.35
CA GLU A 150 -32.57 20.65 5.91
C GLU A 150 -32.70 19.34 6.68
N ALA A 151 -31.81 18.40 6.40
CA ALA A 151 -31.63 17.18 7.17
C ALA A 151 -30.15 16.91 7.43
N THR A 152 -29.83 16.24 8.53
CA THR A 152 -28.47 15.81 8.87
C THR A 152 -28.44 14.31 9.07
N VAL A 153 -27.46 13.63 8.46
CA VAL A 153 -27.18 12.21 8.75
C VAL A 153 -26.31 12.17 10.00
N GLU A 154 -26.82 11.54 11.04
CA GLU A 154 -26.18 11.50 12.36
C GLU A 154 -25.97 10.06 12.83
N LEU A 155 -24.82 9.85 13.47
CA LEU A 155 -24.53 8.67 14.27
C LEU A 155 -24.84 8.96 15.73
N ASP A 156 -25.44 7.99 16.41
CA ASP A 156 -25.69 8.09 17.84
C ASP A 156 -24.37 7.99 18.62
N GLY A 157 -24.34 8.70 19.74
CA GLY A 157 -23.20 8.69 20.66
C GLY A 157 -22.13 9.73 20.30
N PRO A 158 -21.46 10.30 21.32
CA PRO A 158 -20.47 11.35 21.12
C PRO A 158 -19.12 10.85 20.57
N ARG A 159 -18.89 9.53 20.55
CA ARG A 159 -17.61 8.90 20.19
C ARG A 159 -17.81 7.53 19.56
N SER A 160 -16.90 7.17 18.66
CA SER A 160 -16.79 5.81 18.11
C SER A 160 -16.23 4.85 19.15
N ALA A 161 -16.73 3.61 19.12
CA ALA A 161 -16.15 2.50 19.84
C ALA A 161 -14.90 1.94 19.13
N GLU A 162 -14.77 2.15 17.81
CA GLU A 162 -13.63 1.71 17.03
C GLU A 162 -12.54 2.78 17.05
N THR A 163 -11.30 2.37 17.31
CA THR A 163 -10.12 3.24 17.25
C THR A 163 -9.11 2.72 16.26
N VAL A 164 -8.30 3.62 15.71
CA VAL A 164 -7.11 3.28 14.91
C VAL A 164 -5.85 3.71 15.67
N ASP A 165 -4.74 3.01 15.43
CA ASP A 165 -3.49 3.18 16.17
C ASP A 165 -2.46 4.07 15.44
N THR A 166 -2.78 4.50 14.22
CA THR A 166 -1.95 5.36 13.38
C THR A 166 -2.76 6.55 12.86
N PRO A 167 -2.13 7.73 12.64
CA PRO A 167 -2.80 8.86 12.00
C PRO A 167 -3.06 8.62 10.50
N GLN A 168 -2.44 7.62 9.88
CA GLN A 168 -2.70 7.23 8.49
C GLN A 168 -3.13 5.77 8.44
N PRO A 169 -4.36 5.45 8.89
CA PRO A 169 -4.87 4.09 8.81
C PRO A 169 -5.05 3.65 7.37
N GLU A 170 -4.65 2.41 7.10
CA GLU A 170 -4.87 1.75 5.82
C GLU A 170 -6.07 0.82 5.94
N PHE A 171 -7.13 1.14 5.21
CA PHE A 171 -8.35 0.33 5.18
C PHE A 171 -8.42 -0.50 3.91
N TYR A 172 -8.79 -1.75 4.06
CA TYR A 172 -9.26 -2.61 2.97
C TYR A 172 -10.78 -2.50 2.95
N PHE A 173 -11.31 -1.89 1.90
CA PHE A 173 -12.72 -1.62 1.75
C PHE A 173 -13.29 -2.45 0.61
N ARG A 174 -14.25 -3.33 0.96
CA ARG A 174 -15.04 -4.07 -0.01
C ARG A 174 -16.38 -3.39 -0.18
N VAL A 175 -16.63 -2.85 -1.37
CA VAL A 175 -17.84 -2.10 -1.67
C VAL A 175 -19.04 -3.03 -1.78
N ALA A 176 -20.21 -2.57 -1.35
CA ALA A 176 -21.45 -3.32 -1.55
C ALA A 176 -21.98 -3.18 -2.98
N ALA A 177 -21.75 -2.02 -3.60
CA ALA A 177 -22.09 -1.72 -4.98
C ALA A 177 -21.05 -0.75 -5.58
N GLU A 178 -21.12 -0.51 -6.90
CA GLU A 178 -20.29 0.51 -7.55
C GLU A 178 -20.83 1.94 -7.25
N GLU A 179 -20.81 2.30 -5.96
CA GLU A 179 -21.23 3.61 -5.44
C GLU A 179 -20.01 4.52 -5.14
N ARG A 180 -20.27 5.76 -4.73
CA ARG A 180 -19.19 6.64 -4.26
C ARG A 180 -18.80 6.24 -2.86
N PHE A 181 -17.52 6.38 -2.54
CA PHE A 181 -17.03 6.19 -1.19
C PHE A 181 -15.86 7.12 -0.87
N GLY A 182 -15.66 7.35 0.43
CA GLY A 182 -14.59 8.20 0.95
C GLY A 182 -14.42 8.08 2.46
N ILE A 183 -13.46 8.82 3.01
CA ILE A 183 -13.31 9.02 4.45
C ILE A 183 -13.84 10.40 4.79
N PHE A 184 -14.81 10.50 5.68
CA PHE A 184 -15.38 11.78 6.12
C PHE A 184 -14.98 12.06 7.57
N LYS A 185 -14.65 13.31 7.88
CA LYS A 185 -14.52 13.80 9.25
C LYS A 185 -15.91 14.07 9.81
N LEU A 186 -16.18 13.56 11.00
CA LEU A 186 -17.48 13.70 11.64
C LEU A 186 -17.51 14.97 12.48
N THR A 187 -18.57 15.77 12.33
CA THR A 187 -18.77 16.96 13.15
C THR A 187 -19.46 16.57 14.47
N PRO A 188 -18.80 16.73 15.63
CA PRO A 188 -19.41 16.37 16.92
C PRO A 188 -20.56 17.31 17.28
N LYS A 189 -21.65 16.73 17.78
CA LYS A 189 -22.75 17.41 18.47
C LYS A 189 -22.79 16.95 19.94
N LYS A 190 -23.78 17.42 20.70
CA LYS A 190 -23.92 17.13 22.13
C LYS A 190 -23.93 15.63 22.43
N ASP A 191 -24.77 14.88 21.71
CA ASP A 191 -25.01 13.44 21.94
C ASP A 191 -24.96 12.61 20.65
N SER A 192 -24.53 13.21 19.53
CA SER A 192 -24.45 12.60 18.20
C SER A 192 -23.26 13.14 17.41
N ARG A 193 -22.96 12.54 16.26
CA ARG A 193 -21.92 12.97 15.32
C ARG A 193 -22.50 13.08 13.93
N VAL A 194 -22.33 14.22 13.27
CA VAL A 194 -22.88 14.48 11.92
C VAL A 194 -21.89 13.97 10.87
N VAL A 195 -22.38 13.16 9.94
CA VAL A 195 -21.62 12.62 8.81
C VAL A 195 -21.81 13.48 7.57
N GLN A 196 -23.05 13.90 7.31
CA GLN A 196 -23.41 14.67 6.13
C GLN A 196 -24.59 15.61 6.44
N LYS A 197 -24.64 16.77 5.79
CA LYS A 197 -25.79 17.67 5.79
C LYS A 197 -26.44 17.66 4.41
N TRP A 198 -27.76 17.63 4.39
CA TRP A 198 -28.58 17.58 3.19
C TRP A 198 -29.45 18.83 3.10
N THR A 199 -29.26 19.60 2.05
CA THR A 199 -30.13 20.72 1.66
C THR A 199 -31.03 20.27 0.51
N ILE A 200 -32.32 20.16 0.78
CA ILE A 200 -33.32 19.65 -0.16
C ILE A 200 -33.97 20.84 -0.86
N MET A 201 -33.70 20.99 -2.15
CA MET A 201 -34.21 22.09 -2.96
C MET A 201 -35.75 22.01 -3.10
N PRO A 202 -36.46 23.14 -2.91
CA PRO A 202 -37.89 23.17 -3.13
C PRO A 202 -38.22 22.90 -4.60
N VAL A 203 -39.40 22.30 -4.86
CA VAL A 203 -39.92 21.98 -6.20
C VAL A 203 -39.17 20.83 -6.90
N THR A 204 -37.84 20.88 -7.01
CA THR A 204 -37.04 19.85 -7.71
C THR A 204 -36.76 18.62 -6.84
N ASN A 205 -36.78 18.75 -5.51
CA ASN A 205 -36.36 17.73 -4.56
C ASN A 205 -34.90 17.28 -4.71
N GLU A 206 -34.07 18.05 -5.41
CA GLU A 206 -32.63 17.80 -5.49
C GLU A 206 -31.99 17.90 -4.09
N ILE A 207 -31.11 16.96 -3.76
CA ILE A 207 -30.39 16.93 -2.49
C ILE A 207 -28.98 17.44 -2.75
N LEU A 208 -28.66 18.58 -2.15
CA LEU A 208 -27.29 19.08 -2.05
C LEU A 208 -26.67 18.53 -0.77
N GLU A 209 -25.51 17.93 -0.96
CA GLU A 209 -24.77 17.19 0.05
C GLU A 209 -23.53 17.97 0.50
N GLU A 210 -23.43 18.21 1.81
CA GLU A 210 -22.25 18.81 2.42
C GLU A 210 -21.63 17.82 3.42
N GLN A 211 -20.35 17.50 3.19
CA GLN A 211 -19.54 16.64 4.06
C GLN A 211 -18.11 17.18 4.14
N GLU A 212 -17.43 16.89 5.23
CA GLU A 212 -16.01 17.17 5.38
C GLU A 212 -15.21 15.96 4.90
N GLU A 213 -14.98 15.90 3.58
CA GLU A 213 -14.25 14.79 2.96
C GLU A 213 -12.74 14.91 3.16
N VAL A 214 -12.13 13.83 3.67
CA VAL A 214 -10.69 13.69 3.79
C VAL A 214 -10.13 13.24 2.45
N GLN A 215 -9.04 13.88 2.01
CA GLN A 215 -8.34 13.45 0.82
C GLN A 215 -7.67 12.09 1.05
N ILE A 216 -7.96 11.13 0.18
CA ILE A 216 -7.46 9.75 0.29
C ILE A 216 -6.71 9.32 -0.96
N PHE A 217 -5.68 8.51 -0.77
CA PHE A 217 -5.18 7.64 -1.81
C PHE A 217 -6.09 6.41 -1.92
N ARG A 218 -6.24 5.91 -3.14
CA ARG A 218 -6.99 4.69 -3.44
C ARG A 218 -6.17 3.80 -4.36
N ARG A 219 -6.14 2.51 -4.06
CA ARG A 219 -5.58 1.48 -4.93
C ARG A 219 -6.57 0.34 -5.04
N GLN A 220 -7.03 0.06 -6.25
CA GLN A 220 -7.85 -1.13 -6.49
C GLN A 220 -6.96 -2.38 -6.44
N LEU A 221 -7.35 -3.34 -5.62
CA LEU A 221 -6.63 -4.61 -5.44
C LEU A 221 -7.29 -5.72 -6.27
N GLU A 222 -8.63 -5.77 -6.25
CA GLU A 222 -9.48 -6.67 -7.03
C GLU A 222 -10.78 -5.93 -7.42
N PRO A 223 -11.62 -6.48 -8.32
CA PRO A 223 -12.97 -5.95 -8.53
C PRO A 223 -13.73 -5.83 -7.21
N GLY A 224 -14.18 -4.61 -6.88
CA GLY A 224 -14.89 -4.32 -5.63
C GLY A 224 -14.05 -4.25 -4.35
N LEU A 225 -12.73 -4.50 -4.40
CA LEU A 225 -11.83 -4.39 -3.24
C LEU A 225 -10.80 -3.28 -3.45
N TYR A 226 -10.81 -2.31 -2.54
CA TYR A 226 -9.92 -1.15 -2.56
C TYR A 226 -9.09 -1.09 -1.28
N LYS A 227 -7.83 -0.70 -1.41
CA LYS A 227 -7.05 -0.17 -0.30
C LYS A 227 -7.16 1.35 -0.32
N ILE A 228 -7.58 1.93 0.80
CA ILE A 228 -7.73 3.39 0.96
C ILE A 228 -6.99 3.86 2.21
N TRP A 229 -6.37 5.03 2.12
CA TRP A 229 -5.70 5.66 3.26
C TRP A 229 -5.64 7.18 3.10
N PRO A 230 -5.63 7.95 4.20
CA PRO A 230 -5.51 9.40 4.16
C PRO A 230 -4.21 9.85 3.47
N MET A 231 -4.30 10.87 2.61
CA MET A 231 -3.12 11.49 1.99
C MET A 231 -2.25 12.17 3.03
N ASP A 232 -2.87 12.96 3.91
CA ASP A 232 -2.24 13.61 5.05
C ASP A 232 -2.58 12.87 6.35
N PRO A 233 -1.68 12.90 7.36
CA PRO A 233 -1.99 12.40 8.71
C PRO A 233 -3.28 12.99 9.27
N LEU A 234 -4.19 12.15 9.73
CA LEU A 234 -5.43 12.57 10.35
C LEU A 234 -5.15 13.37 11.63
N GLU A 235 -5.91 14.45 11.80
CA GLU A 235 -6.00 15.13 13.08
C GLU A 235 -6.73 14.26 14.12
N PRO A 236 -6.47 14.44 15.43
CA PRO A 236 -7.24 13.75 16.45
C PRO A 236 -8.73 14.07 16.32
N GLY A 237 -9.57 13.04 16.17
CA GLY A 237 -10.97 13.26 15.84
C GLY A 237 -11.78 11.99 15.57
N GLU A 238 -13.02 12.21 15.14
CA GLU A 238 -14.00 11.19 14.77
C GLU A 238 -14.13 11.19 13.24
N TYR A 239 -14.12 10.00 12.66
CA TYR A 239 -14.11 9.80 11.22
C TYR A 239 -15.02 8.64 10.85
N ALA A 240 -15.34 8.50 9.57
CA ALA A 240 -15.97 7.31 9.04
C ALA A 240 -15.52 7.02 7.62
N VAL A 241 -15.41 5.74 7.28
CA VAL A 241 -15.47 5.31 5.88
C VAL A 241 -16.94 5.27 5.51
N VAL A 242 -17.29 5.89 4.38
CA VAL A 242 -18.68 6.06 3.93
C VAL A 242 -18.82 5.58 2.50
N GLU A 243 -19.86 4.79 2.24
CA GLU A 243 -20.34 4.42 0.90
C GLU A 243 -21.72 5.06 0.70
N TYR A 244 -21.94 5.74 -0.42
CA TYR A 244 -23.15 6.50 -0.67
C TYR A 244 -23.45 6.70 -2.15
N THR A 245 -24.75 6.85 -2.45
CA THR A 245 -25.20 7.26 -3.79
C THR A 245 -25.59 8.75 -3.79
N PRO A 246 -24.92 9.60 -4.60
CA PRO A 246 -25.24 11.02 -4.69
C PRO A 246 -26.70 11.29 -5.07
N GLY A 247 -27.31 12.26 -4.40
CA GLY A 247 -28.70 12.64 -4.58
C GLY A 247 -29.69 11.65 -3.98
N GLN A 248 -29.22 10.56 -3.38
CA GLN A 248 -30.03 9.56 -2.71
C GLN A 248 -29.75 9.54 -1.21
N LYS A 249 -30.66 8.91 -0.47
CA LYS A 249 -30.55 8.76 1.00
C LYS A 249 -29.90 7.44 1.40
N ASN A 250 -29.30 6.72 0.44
CA ASN A 250 -28.60 5.47 0.70
C ASN A 250 -27.17 5.79 1.16
N ILE A 251 -26.87 5.49 2.42
CA ILE A 251 -25.57 5.75 3.02
C ILE A 251 -25.22 4.60 3.97
N GLN A 252 -24.02 4.04 3.80
CA GLN A 252 -23.43 3.04 4.67
C GLN A 252 -22.21 3.64 5.34
N ILE A 253 -22.06 3.39 6.65
CA ILE A 253 -21.11 4.14 7.48
C ILE A 253 -20.38 3.17 8.39
N TRP A 254 -19.05 3.25 8.41
CA TRP A 254 -18.19 2.54 9.36
C TRP A 254 -17.34 3.58 10.08
N ASP A 255 -17.72 3.91 11.31
CA ASP A 255 -17.09 4.97 12.08
C ASP A 255 -15.86 4.49 12.85
N PHE A 256 -14.90 5.39 13.04
CA PHE A 256 -13.69 5.15 13.81
C PHE A 256 -13.17 6.46 14.40
N ALA A 257 -12.25 6.36 15.35
CA ALA A 257 -11.58 7.51 15.92
C ALA A 257 -10.06 7.37 15.87
N TRP A 258 -9.38 8.47 15.55
CA TRP A 258 -7.95 8.60 15.72
C TRP A 258 -7.66 9.46 16.95
N ARG A 259 -6.88 8.92 17.89
CA ARG A 259 -6.45 9.64 19.09
C ARG A 259 -5.01 9.25 19.42
N PRO A 260 -4.10 10.21 19.64
CA PRO A 260 -2.74 9.90 20.03
C PRO A 260 -2.73 9.21 21.41
N ALA A 261 -1.86 8.20 21.56
CA ALA A 261 -1.68 7.50 22.83
C ALA A 261 -1.39 8.50 23.96
N GLY A 262 -2.22 8.49 25.01
CA GLY A 262 -2.12 9.41 26.16
C GLY A 262 -3.19 10.51 26.22
N GLN A 263 -4.06 10.65 25.22
CA GLN A 263 -5.26 11.49 25.30
C GLN A 263 -6.52 10.62 25.48
N GLU A 264 -6.64 9.99 26.66
CA GLU A 264 -7.96 9.64 27.17
C GLU A 264 -8.68 10.97 27.47
N ALA A 265 -9.61 11.35 26.59
CA ALA A 265 -10.22 12.67 26.62
C ALA A 265 -10.98 12.90 27.94
N ALA A 266 -10.30 13.58 28.87
CA ALA A 266 -10.84 14.04 30.12
C ALA A 266 -12.15 14.80 29.88
N PRO A 267 -13.21 14.56 30.66
CA PRO A 267 -14.42 15.34 30.56
C PRO A 267 -14.07 16.81 30.82
N LYS A 268 -14.43 17.69 29.86
CA LYS A 268 -14.32 19.16 30.03
C LYS A 268 -14.96 19.52 31.37
N LYS A 269 -14.15 19.95 32.34
CA LYS A 269 -14.61 20.48 33.62
C LYS A 269 -15.63 21.59 33.35
N THR A 270 -16.87 21.33 33.72
CA THR A 270 -17.94 22.33 33.78
C THR A 270 -17.49 23.47 34.70
N ALA A 271 -17.53 24.70 34.20
CA ALA A 271 -17.26 25.88 35.00
C ALA A 271 -18.26 25.97 36.16
N PRO A 272 -17.84 26.36 37.38
CA PRO A 272 -18.74 26.42 38.52
C PRO A 272 -19.76 27.56 38.35
N ALA A 273 -20.99 27.25 38.73
CA ALA A 273 -22.13 28.15 38.78
C ALA A 273 -21.80 29.47 39.49
N SER A 274 -22.14 30.59 38.86
CA SER A 274 -22.08 31.91 39.47
C SER A 274 -23.01 31.97 40.69
N ARG A 275 -22.38 32.19 41.84
CA ARG A 275 -23.04 32.34 43.14
C ARG A 275 -23.79 33.68 43.16
N LYS A 276 -25.12 33.62 43.35
CA LYS A 276 -25.98 34.75 43.73
C LYS A 276 -25.30 35.61 44.80
N LYS A 277 -25.24 36.93 44.58
CA LYS A 277 -25.15 37.90 45.67
C LYS A 277 -26.51 38.58 45.83
N ARG A 278 -26.82 38.77 47.11
CA ARG A 278 -28.03 39.38 47.69
C ARG A 278 -28.25 40.79 47.20
#